data_AF-A0A061JJ73-F1
#
_entry.id   AF-A0A061JJ73-F1
#
_cell.length_a   1.000
_cell.length_b   1.000
_cell.length_c   1.000
_cell.angle_alpha   90.00
_cell.angle_beta   90.00
_cell.angle_gamma   90.00
#
_symmetry.space_group_name_H-M   'P 1'
#
loop_
_entity.id
_entity.type
_entity.pdbx_description
1 polymer ?
#
loop_
_entity_poly.entity_id
_entity_poly.type
_entity_poly.pdbx_seq_one_letter_code
_entity_poly.pdbx_strand_id
1 'polypeptide(L)'
;MVALEKAIDWAYEEEERLFLDDVKINSQTVGIDLWGQEILLNKFPQSAIASIYFGLRADESLKNEALSIAKQKNLKIDFFQAKKKVNEFAIEFCQINKGI
;
A
#
# COMPACT_ATOMS: atom_id res chain seq x y z
N MET A 1 21.68 -24.96 8.15
CA MET A 1 20.52 -24.05 8.09
C MET A 1 20.52 -23.28 9.39
N VAL A 2 20.98 -22.03 9.37
CA VAL A 2 20.99 -21.17 10.57
C VAL A 2 19.71 -20.36 10.48
N ALA A 3 18.76 -20.61 11.38
CA ALA A 3 17.60 -19.73 11.52
C ALA A 3 18.12 -18.39 12.05
N LEU A 4 17.88 -17.31 11.30
CA LEU A 4 18.12 -15.93 11.75
C LEU A 4 17.04 -15.59 12.78
N GLU A 5 17.19 -16.10 14.00
CA GLU A 5 16.33 -15.75 15.12
C GLU A 5 16.44 -14.24 15.40
N LYS A 6 15.30 -13.64 15.77
CA LYS A 6 15.24 -12.23 16.13
C LYS A 6 16.15 -11.99 17.34
N ALA A 7 17.03 -10.99 17.25
CA ALA A 7 17.85 -10.60 18.38
C ALA A 7 16.94 -10.28 19.58
N ILE A 8 17.34 -10.74 20.77
CA ILE A 8 16.56 -10.61 22.01
C ILE A 8 16.19 -9.14 22.27
N ASP A 9 17.08 -8.22 21.91
CA ASP A 9 16.88 -6.77 22.10
C ASP A 9 15.74 -6.19 21.26
N TRP A 10 15.21 -6.92 20.28
CA TRP A 10 14.12 -6.48 19.39
C TRP A 10 12.86 -7.33 19.58
N ALA A 11 12.87 -8.28 20.53
CA ALA A 11 11.78 -9.23 20.73
C ALA A 11 10.44 -8.58 21.11
N TYR A 12 10.46 -7.34 21.65
CA TYR A 12 9.27 -6.58 22.00
C TYR A 12 8.63 -5.83 20.81
N GLU A 13 9.33 -5.70 19.68
CA GLU A 13 8.75 -5.08 18.49
C GLU A 13 7.89 -6.12 17.76
N GLU A 14 6.59 -5.84 17.59
CA GLU A 14 5.68 -6.67 16.80
C GLU A 14 5.89 -6.46 15.30
N GLU A 15 7.12 -6.65 14.83
CA GLU A 15 7.43 -6.62 13.40
C GLU A 15 7.12 -7.98 12.75
N GLU A 16 6.19 -7.98 11.80
CA GLU A 16 6.01 -9.10 10.88
C GLU A 16 7.18 -9.15 9.88
N ARG A 17 7.99 -10.21 9.95
CA ARG A 17 9.05 -10.49 8.97
C ARG A 17 8.50 -11.43 7.91
N LEU A 18 8.31 -10.90 6.70
CA LEU A 18 8.06 -11.74 5.53
C LEU A 18 9.38 -12.38 5.10
N PHE A 19 9.50 -13.69 5.24
CA PHE A 19 10.65 -14.42 4.74
C PHE A 19 10.58 -14.51 3.22
N LEU A 20 11.69 -14.19 2.55
CA LEU A 20 11.80 -14.15 1.09
C LEU A 20 11.39 -15.46 0.41
N ASP A 21 11.55 -16.60 1.10
CA ASP A 21 11.20 -17.93 0.60
C ASP A 21 9.68 -18.15 0.45
N ASP A 22 8.86 -17.37 1.16
CA ASP A 22 7.39 -17.47 1.14
C ASP A 22 6.75 -16.59 0.04
N VAL A 23 7.55 -15.78 -0.66
CA VAL A 23 7.05 -14.81 -1.65
C VAL A 23 7.50 -15.23 -3.04
N LYS A 24 6.57 -15.34 -4.01
CA LYS A 24 6.93 -15.54 -5.42
C LYS A 24 7.83 -14.39 -5.87
N ILE A 25 9.11 -14.69 -6.09
CA ILE A 25 10.13 -13.72 -6.45
C ILE A 25 9.82 -13.20 -7.88
N ASN A 26 9.35 -11.96 -7.94
CA ASN A 26 9.29 -11.17 -9.18
C ASN A 26 10.13 -9.92 -8.92
N SER A 27 11.41 -10.16 -8.60
CA SER A 27 12.37 -9.14 -8.25
C SER A 27 12.85 -8.41 -9.49
N GLN A 28 13.04 -7.10 -9.34
CA GLN A 28 13.69 -6.26 -10.33
C GLN A 28 14.83 -5.50 -9.66
N THR A 29 15.93 -5.32 -10.39
CA THR A 29 17.03 -4.45 -9.96
C THR A 29 16.57 -3.00 -10.07
N VAL A 30 16.54 -2.28 -8.95
CA VAL A 30 16.10 -0.87 -8.89
C VAL A 30 17.26 0.12 -8.78
N GLY A 31 18.49 -0.39 -8.58
CA GLY A 31 19.68 0.42 -8.46
C GLY A 31 20.86 -0.37 -7.95
N ILE A 32 21.93 0.34 -7.67
CA ILE A 32 23.15 -0.19 -7.05
C ILE A 32 23.37 0.61 -5.77
N ASP A 33 23.65 -0.08 -4.66
CA ASP A 33 23.93 0.56 -3.39
C ASP A 33 25.34 1.19 -3.34
N LEU A 34 25.67 1.81 -2.21
CA LEU A 34 26.95 2.47 -1.99
C LEU A 34 28.15 1.50 -1.97
N TRP A 35 27.90 0.20 -1.87
CA TRP A 35 28.92 -0.85 -1.85
C TRP A 35 29.01 -1.60 -3.18
N GLY A 36 28.28 -1.16 -4.21
CA GLY A 36 28.30 -1.76 -5.54
C GLY A 36 27.39 -2.98 -5.70
N GLN A 37 26.50 -3.26 -4.75
CA GLN A 37 25.56 -4.39 -4.85
C GLN A 37 24.23 -3.98 -5.48
N GLU A 38 23.65 -4.87 -6.28
CA GLU A 38 22.33 -4.68 -6.86
C GLU A 38 21.25 -4.66 -5.78
N ILE A 39 20.42 -3.61 -5.80
CA ILE A 39 19.23 -3.52 -4.95
C ILE A 39 18.09 -4.24 -5.67
N LEU A 40 17.71 -5.41 -5.15
CA LEU A 40 16.61 -6.21 -5.66
C LEU A 40 15.34 -5.91 -4.87
N LEU A 41 14.29 -5.43 -5.55
CA LEU A 41 12.97 -5.25 -4.95
C LEU A 41 11.93 -6.12 -5.65
N ASN A 42 11.09 -6.79 -4.87
CA ASN A 42 9.92 -7.47 -5.42
C ASN A 42 8.93 -6.44 -5.97
N LYS A 43 8.35 -6.75 -7.13
CA LYS A 43 7.24 -5.96 -7.66
C LYS A 43 6.08 -6.01 -6.67
N PHE A 44 5.60 -4.83 -6.30
CA PHE A 44 4.38 -4.72 -5.51
C PHE A 44 3.19 -5.22 -6.35
N PRO A 45 2.43 -6.22 -5.88
CA PRO A 45 1.35 -6.77 -6.68
C PRO A 45 0.26 -5.72 -6.83
N GLN A 46 -0.31 -5.59 -8.03
CA GLN A 46 -1.39 -4.62 -8.29
C GLN A 46 -2.62 -4.87 -7.41
N SER A 47 -2.83 -6.12 -6.99
CA SER A 47 -3.90 -6.52 -6.08
C SER A 47 -3.65 -6.21 -4.61
N ALA A 48 -2.47 -5.70 -4.21
CA ALA A 48 -2.21 -5.35 -2.81
C ALA A 48 -2.96 -4.09 -2.35
N ILE A 49 -3.41 -3.24 -3.28
CA ILE A 49 -4.26 -2.10 -2.94
C ILE A 49 -5.71 -2.53 -3.12
N ALA A 50 -6.42 -2.73 -2.01
CA ALA A 50 -7.84 -3.09 -2.04
C ALA A 50 -8.74 -1.88 -2.34
N SER A 51 -8.45 -0.72 -1.73
CA SER A 51 -9.30 0.47 -1.78
C SER A 51 -8.52 1.73 -1.40
N ILE A 52 -8.95 2.89 -1.90
CA ILE A 52 -8.37 4.20 -1.59
C ILE A 52 -9.40 5.05 -0.84
N TYR A 53 -9.00 5.61 0.31
CA TYR A 53 -9.83 6.47 1.15
C TYR A 53 -9.31 7.90 1.15
N PHE A 54 -10.13 8.83 0.71
CA PHE A 54 -9.85 10.26 0.75
C PHE A 54 -10.34 10.87 2.07
N GLY A 55 -9.49 11.69 2.68
CA GLY A 55 -9.83 12.45 3.88
C GLY A 55 -10.91 13.51 3.64
N LEU A 56 -11.52 14.02 4.71
CA LEU A 56 -12.69 14.92 4.66
C LEU A 56 -12.47 16.17 3.79
N ARG A 57 -11.24 16.67 3.77
CA ARG A 57 -10.81 17.88 3.06
C ARG A 57 -9.93 17.58 1.85
N ALA A 58 -9.92 16.33 1.37
CA ALA A 58 -9.21 16.00 0.14
C ALA A 58 -9.74 16.86 -1.00
N ASP A 59 -8.81 17.52 -1.67
CA ASP A 59 -9.02 18.36 -2.83
C ASP A 59 -9.47 17.53 -4.03
N GLU A 60 -10.25 18.14 -4.92
CA GLU A 60 -10.73 17.46 -6.12
C GLU A 60 -9.59 17.15 -7.10
N SER A 61 -8.51 17.95 -7.13
CA SER A 61 -7.32 17.67 -7.94
C SER A 61 -6.70 16.32 -7.57
N LEU A 62 -6.42 16.08 -6.29
CA LEU A 62 -5.87 14.82 -5.81
C LEU A 62 -6.78 13.63 -6.12
N LYS A 63 -8.09 13.78 -5.93
CA LYS A 63 -9.07 12.72 -6.25
C LYS A 63 -9.02 12.35 -7.72
N ASN A 64 -9.03 13.37 -8.59
CA ASN A 64 -9.00 13.18 -10.03
C ASN A 64 -7.67 12.58 -10.50
N GLU A 65 -6.56 12.98 -9.90
CA GLU A 65 -5.24 12.41 -10.19
C GLU A 65 -5.20 10.91 -9.83
N ALA A 66 -5.61 10.56 -8.62
CA ALA A 66 -5.67 9.16 -8.18
C ALA A 66 -6.59 8.31 -9.06
N LEU A 67 -7.77 8.84 -9.42
CA LEU A 67 -8.69 8.18 -10.35
C LEU A 67 -8.09 8.00 -11.75
N SER A 68 -7.38 9.00 -12.25
CA SER A 68 -6.69 8.95 -13.54
C SER A 68 -5.62 7.87 -13.55
N ILE A 69 -4.78 7.81 -12.52
CA ILE A 69 -3.73 6.79 -12.39
C ILE A 69 -4.33 5.39 -12.34
N ALA A 70 -5.38 5.18 -11.54
CA ALA A 70 -6.05 3.89 -11.45
C ALA A 70 -6.63 3.45 -12.80
N LYS A 71 -7.26 4.36 -13.56
CA LYS A 71 -7.73 4.09 -14.92
C LYS A 71 -6.60 3.76 -15.88
N GLN A 72 -5.52 4.54 -15.89
CA GLN A 72 -4.36 4.31 -16.77
C GLN A 72 -3.68 2.97 -16.51
N LYS A 73 -3.67 2.52 -15.26
CA LYS A 73 -3.08 1.24 -14.84
C LYS A 73 -4.10 0.09 -14.85
N ASN A 74 -5.34 0.33 -15.28
CA ASN A 74 -6.45 -0.62 -15.30
C ASN A 74 -6.67 -1.31 -13.94
N LEU A 75 -6.54 -0.54 -12.86
CA LEU A 75 -6.68 -1.02 -11.49
C LEU A 75 -8.16 -0.99 -11.10
N LYS A 76 -8.69 -2.15 -10.68
CA LYS A 76 -10.02 -2.28 -10.12
C LYS A 76 -9.97 -2.02 -8.62
N ILE A 77 -9.99 -0.74 -8.24
CA ILE A 77 -9.88 -0.28 -6.85
C ILE A 77 -11.10 0.56 -6.51
N ASP A 78 -11.69 0.32 -5.34
CA ASP A 78 -12.78 1.14 -4.83
C ASP A 78 -12.26 2.43 -4.20
N PHE A 79 -12.98 3.53 -4.45
CA PHE A 79 -12.63 4.85 -3.93
C PHE A 79 -13.71 5.33 -2.96
N PHE A 80 -13.28 5.84 -1.81
CA PHE A 80 -14.17 6.31 -0.74
C PHE A 80 -13.82 7.73 -0.30
N GLN A 81 -14.84 8.52 0.06
CA GLN A 81 -14.71 9.86 0.61
C GLN A 81 -15.15 9.85 2.07
N ALA A 82 -14.29 10.35 2.96
CA ALA A 82 -14.67 10.67 4.33
C ALA A 82 -15.70 11.82 4.35
N LYS A 83 -16.76 11.64 5.14
CA LYS A 83 -17.76 12.65 5.47
C LYS A 83 -17.96 12.69 6.97
N LYS A 84 -18.29 13.86 7.49
CA LYS A 84 -18.68 14.00 8.90
C LYS A 84 -20.09 13.44 9.08
N LYS A 85 -20.30 12.58 10.07
CA LYS A 85 -21.67 12.19 10.45
C LYS A 85 -22.41 13.36 11.10
N VAL A 86 -23.69 13.48 10.78
CA VAL A 86 -24.52 14.62 11.23
C VAL A 86 -24.84 14.53 12.73
N ASN A 87 -25.07 13.31 13.23
CA ASN A 87 -25.67 13.09 14.55
C ASN A 87 -24.69 12.62 15.63
N GLU A 88 -23.42 12.37 15.28
CA GLU A 88 -22.41 11.90 16.22
C GLU A 88 -21.03 12.46 15.85
N PHE A 89 -20.13 12.51 16.84
CA PHE A 89 -18.74 12.87 16.61
C PHE A 89 -17.98 11.69 15.97
N ALA A 90 -18.28 11.45 14.69
CA ALA A 90 -17.65 10.39 13.91
C ALA A 90 -17.53 10.77 12.43
N ILE A 91 -16.72 9.99 11.72
CA ILE A 91 -16.53 10.06 10.27
C ILE A 91 -17.16 8.81 9.66
N GLU A 92 -17.82 8.98 8.52
CA GLU A 92 -18.26 7.87 7.66
C GLU A 92 -17.57 7.95 6.30
N PHE A 93 -17.45 6.81 5.62
CA PHE A 93 -16.83 6.73 4.30
C PHE A 93 -17.88 6.36 3.27
N CYS A 94 -18.10 7.25 2.30
CA CYS A 94 -19.03 7.01 1.19
C CYS A 94 -18.25 6.62 -0.06
N GLN A 95 -18.64 5.53 -0.72
CA GLN A 95 -18.06 5.15 -2.00
C GLN A 95 -18.35 6.24 -3.05
N ILE A 96 -17.31 6.67 -3.77
CA ILE A 96 -17.39 7.75 -4.76
C ILE A 96 -17.49 7.18 -6.18
N ASN A 97 -16.96 5.99 -6.42
CA ASN A 97 -17.08 5.29 -7.70
C ASN A 97 -17.51 3.84 -7.50
N LYS A 98 -18.62 3.45 -8.14
CA LYS A 98 -18.98 2.05 -8.37
C LYS A 98 -18.41 1.65 -9.73
N GLY A 99 -17.34 0.86 -9.72
CA GLY A 99 -16.87 0.10 -10.88
C GLY A 99 -16.23 0.93 -11.99
N ILE A 100 -14.97 0.59 -12.31
CA ILE A 100 -14.54 0.50 -13.71
C ILE A 100 -14.94 -0.89 -14.19
#